data_AF-A0AAY4E292-F1
#
_entry.id   AF-A0AAY4E292-F1
#
_cell.length_a   1.000
_cell.length_b   1.000
_cell.length_c   1.000
_cell.angle_alpha   90.00
_cell.angle_beta   90.00
_cell.angle_gamma   90.00
#
_symmetry.space_group_name_H-M   'P 1'
#
loop_
_entity.id
_entity.type
_entity.pdbx_description
1 polymer ?
#
loop_
_entity_poly.entity_id
_entity_poly.type
_entity_poly.pdbx_seq_one_letter_code
_entity_poly.pdbx_strand_id
1 'polypeptide(L)'
;IHLKMLAACLLAISVTSALSEPCAWTRHQLGRKNEESVLLLTTMGGTFPRTCVKEKGARLFPLGMFTENEDTAQLALEVMGHVGSVFNMDHGAVTWSHDQLALFRNIVHRQTEKLQACVSDRAAPGTNAALASYFQKLSGILNDKGLSACAWEIVRNEVHHTLLQLQVFLDSRKSA
;
A
#
# COMPACT_ATOMS: atom_id res chain seq x y z
N ILE A 1 -53.74 -6.33 11.90
CA ILE A 1 -52.97 -5.07 12.08
C ILE A 1 -51.56 -5.35 12.63
N HIS A 2 -51.40 -6.24 13.61
CA HIS A 2 -50.08 -6.61 14.19
C HIS A 2 -49.07 -7.24 13.21
N LEU A 3 -49.51 -8.01 12.21
CA LEU A 3 -48.61 -8.64 11.23
C LEU A 3 -47.99 -7.62 10.24
N LYS A 4 -48.65 -6.49 9.99
CA LYS A 4 -48.13 -5.38 9.17
C LYS A 4 -47.10 -4.54 9.94
N MET A 5 -47.24 -4.44 11.26
CA MET A 5 -46.30 -3.72 12.14
C MET A 5 -44.99 -4.50 12.32
N LEU A 6 -45.03 -5.84 12.31
CA LEU A 6 -43.84 -6.70 12.36
C LEU A 6 -43.05 -6.65 11.05
N ALA A 7 -43.73 -6.63 9.89
CA ALA A 7 -43.07 -6.44 8.60
C ALA A 7 -42.44 -5.04 8.46
N ALA A 8 -43.09 -4.00 9.01
CA ALA A 8 -42.54 -2.65 9.06
C ALA A 8 -41.33 -2.53 10.00
N CYS A 9 -41.27 -3.29 11.11
CA CYS A 9 -40.09 -3.34 11.98
C CYS A 9 -38.93 -4.11 11.34
N LEU A 10 -39.20 -5.18 10.58
CA LEU A 10 -38.15 -5.94 9.88
C LEU A 10 -37.57 -5.16 8.69
N LEU A 11 -38.35 -4.28 8.06
CA LEU A 11 -37.87 -3.35 7.03
C LEU A 11 -37.18 -2.10 7.58
N ALA A 12 -37.31 -1.81 8.89
CA ALA A 12 -36.67 -0.67 9.54
C ALA A 12 -35.27 -0.99 10.10
N ILE A 13 -34.83 -2.25 10.08
CA ILE A 13 -33.52 -2.66 10.62
C ILE A 13 -32.43 -2.77 9.52
N SER A 14 -32.77 -2.71 8.23
CA SER A 14 -31.77 -2.90 7.15
C SER A 14 -31.13 -1.61 6.62
N VAL A 15 -31.13 -0.51 7.39
CA VAL A 15 -30.33 0.69 7.07
C VAL A 15 -29.34 0.98 8.20
N THR A 16 -28.73 -0.06 8.76
CA THR A 16 -27.33 0.10 9.11
C THR A 16 -26.61 0.20 7.78
N SER A 17 -25.94 1.31 7.49
CA SER A 17 -25.02 1.43 6.38
C SER A 17 -24.02 0.28 6.44
N ALA A 18 -24.34 -0.85 5.81
CA ALA A 18 -23.42 -1.93 5.60
C ALA A 18 -22.40 -1.32 4.65
N LEU A 19 -21.32 -0.79 5.21
CA LEU A 19 -20.12 -0.52 4.43
C LEU A 19 -19.91 -1.76 3.56
N SER A 20 -19.72 -1.56 2.25
CA SER A 20 -19.48 -2.68 1.35
C SER A 20 -18.42 -3.59 1.97
N GLU A 21 -18.59 -4.90 1.87
CA GLU A 21 -17.67 -5.89 2.46
C GLU A 21 -16.18 -5.55 2.18
N PRO A 22 -15.79 -5.04 1.00
CA PRO A 22 -14.43 -4.52 0.76
C PRO A 22 -14.02 -3.34 1.63
N CYS A 23 -14.90 -2.36 1.87
CA CYS A 23 -14.61 -1.24 2.77
C CYS A 23 -14.54 -1.64 4.24
N ALA A 24 -15.34 -2.62 4.65
CA ALA A 24 -15.21 -3.21 5.99
C ALA A 24 -13.83 -3.88 6.15
N TRP A 25 -13.36 -4.63 5.14
CA TRP A 25 -12.01 -5.18 5.12
C TRP A 25 -10.94 -4.07 5.22
N THR A 26 -11.05 -3.01 4.43
CA THR A 26 -10.09 -1.88 4.43
C THR A 26 -9.97 -1.26 5.82
N ARG A 27 -11.09 -1.10 6.52
CA ARG A 27 -11.12 -0.55 7.88
C ARG A 27 -10.37 -1.43 8.90
N HIS A 28 -10.51 -2.75 8.79
CA HIS A 28 -10.07 -3.67 9.85
C HIS A 28 -8.76 -4.40 9.56
N GLN A 29 -8.35 -4.54 8.30
CA GLN A 29 -7.25 -5.41 7.89
C GLN A 29 -6.10 -4.65 7.22
N LEU A 30 -6.32 -3.45 6.68
CA LEU A 30 -5.31 -2.71 5.93
C LEU A 30 -4.03 -2.46 6.73
N GLY A 31 -4.14 -1.92 7.95
CA GLY A 31 -2.96 -1.67 8.80
C GLY A 31 -2.17 -2.94 9.12
N ARG A 32 -2.85 -4.02 9.52
CA ARG A 32 -2.21 -5.30 9.81
C ARG A 32 -1.50 -5.89 8.58
N LYS A 33 -2.10 -5.76 7.39
CA LYS A 33 -1.49 -6.23 6.14
C LYS A 33 -0.34 -5.34 5.68
N ASN A 34 -0.40 -4.04 5.96
CA ASN A 34 0.71 -3.13 5.75
C ASN A 34 1.90 -3.45 6.66
N GLU A 35 1.67 -3.74 7.95
CA GLU A 35 2.71 -4.21 8.88
C GLU A 35 3.37 -5.52 8.40
N GLU A 36 2.57 -6.47 7.92
CA GLU A 36 3.06 -7.72 7.33
C GLU A 36 3.95 -7.45 6.10
N SER A 37 3.54 -6.51 5.24
CA SER A 37 4.35 -6.05 4.10
C SER A 37 5.67 -5.39 4.52
N VAL A 38 5.66 -4.54 5.54
CA VAL A 38 6.87 -3.90 6.11
C VAL A 38 7.83 -4.97 6.65
N LEU A 39 7.31 -5.96 7.37
CA LEU A 39 8.10 -7.07 7.89
C LEU A 39 8.75 -7.85 6.75
N LEU A 40 7.98 -8.21 5.72
CA LEU A 40 8.51 -8.96 4.57
C LEU A 40 9.60 -8.18 3.84
N LEU A 41 9.42 -6.87 3.64
CA LEU A 41 10.47 -6.02 3.05
C LEU A 41 11.73 -6.01 3.89
N THR A 42 11.62 -6.06 5.22
CA THR A 42 12.77 -6.15 6.13
C THR A 42 13.47 -7.49 6.00
N THR A 43 12.71 -8.58 6.06
CA THR A 43 13.27 -9.93 6.16
C THR A 43 13.75 -10.47 4.83
N MET A 44 13.14 -10.07 3.69
CA MET A 44 13.44 -10.69 2.39
C MET A 44 14.88 -10.43 1.93
N GLY A 45 15.38 -9.21 2.17
CA GLY A 45 16.74 -8.79 1.80
C GLY A 45 17.64 -8.48 2.99
N GLY A 46 17.11 -8.54 4.22
CA GLY A 46 17.85 -8.24 5.43
C GLY A 46 18.39 -6.80 5.46
N THR A 47 19.56 -6.63 6.07
CA THR A 47 20.24 -5.33 6.19
C THR A 47 20.70 -4.81 4.83
N PHE A 48 20.61 -3.49 4.62
CA PHE A 48 21.08 -2.85 3.39
C PHE A 48 22.57 -3.18 3.11
N PRO A 49 22.93 -3.70 1.93
CA PRO A 49 24.30 -4.12 1.64
C PRO A 49 25.30 -2.96 1.67
N ARG A 50 26.42 -3.16 2.38
CA ARG A 50 27.49 -2.14 2.50
C ARG A 50 28.07 -1.74 1.14
N THR A 51 28.13 -2.67 0.20
CA THR A 51 28.60 -2.46 -1.18
C THR A 51 27.75 -1.45 -1.94
N CYS A 52 26.46 -1.34 -1.61
CA CYS A 52 25.51 -0.45 -2.28
C CYS A 52 25.43 0.96 -1.67
N VAL A 53 26.11 1.21 -0.54
CA VAL A 53 26.00 2.48 0.20
C VAL A 53 26.41 3.69 -0.64
N LYS A 54 27.44 3.53 -1.48
CA LYS A 54 27.92 4.61 -2.36
C LYS A 54 26.89 5.01 -3.42
N GLU A 55 25.97 4.11 -3.78
CA GLU A 55 24.95 4.35 -4.80
C GLU A 55 23.63 4.86 -4.25
N LYS A 56 23.39 4.73 -2.93
CA LYS A 56 22.09 4.97 -2.31
C LYS A 56 21.57 6.39 -2.46
N GLY A 57 22.47 7.38 -2.45
CA GLY A 57 22.08 8.79 -2.44
C GLY A 57 21.27 9.18 -1.19
N ALA A 58 20.59 10.32 -1.27
CA ALA A 58 19.70 10.81 -0.22
C ALA A 58 18.31 10.15 -0.29
N ARG A 59 17.55 10.23 0.81
CA ARG A 59 16.13 9.80 0.87
C ARG A 59 15.33 10.53 -0.22
N LEU A 60 14.54 9.79 -0.98
CA LEU A 60 13.73 10.32 -2.07
C LEU A 60 12.28 10.57 -1.67
N PHE A 61 11.77 9.81 -0.69
CA PHE A 61 10.42 9.98 -0.16
C PHE A 61 10.16 11.44 0.26
N PRO A 62 9.18 12.13 -0.35
CA PRO A 62 8.87 13.51 -0.02
C PRO A 62 8.31 13.70 1.39
N LEU A 63 8.72 14.78 2.06
CA LEU A 63 8.16 15.18 3.36
C LEU A 63 6.69 15.59 3.21
N GLY A 64 5.86 15.22 4.19
CA GLY A 64 4.45 15.60 4.19
C GLY A 64 3.63 15.00 3.05
N MET A 65 4.10 13.89 2.45
CA MET A 65 3.43 13.22 1.34
C MET A 65 2.03 12.73 1.70
N PHE A 66 1.82 12.33 2.95
CA PHE A 66 0.52 11.89 3.46
C PHE A 66 -0.06 12.97 4.36
N THR A 67 -1.24 13.48 4.03
CA THR A 67 -1.88 14.61 4.73
C THR A 67 -3.21 14.22 5.36
N GLU A 68 -3.62 14.91 6.42
CA GLU A 68 -4.85 14.57 7.18
C GLU A 68 -6.14 14.68 6.36
N ASN A 69 -6.12 15.41 5.24
CA ASN A 69 -7.28 15.60 4.38
C ASN A 69 -7.48 14.46 3.37
N GLU A 70 -6.54 13.51 3.27
CA GLU A 70 -6.62 12.42 2.30
C GLU A 70 -7.63 11.35 2.72
N ASP A 71 -8.42 10.87 1.75
CA ASP A 71 -9.24 9.68 1.95
C ASP A 71 -8.31 8.46 2.13
N THR A 72 -8.47 7.76 3.24
CA THR A 72 -7.57 6.67 3.63
C THR A 72 -7.57 5.52 2.64
N ALA A 73 -8.72 5.16 2.07
CA ALA A 73 -8.82 4.07 1.11
C ALA A 73 -8.20 4.46 -0.25
N GLN A 74 -8.45 5.69 -0.70
CA GLN A 74 -7.87 6.24 -1.93
C GLN A 74 -6.34 6.31 -1.85
N LEU A 75 -5.80 6.90 -0.78
CA LEU A 75 -4.35 7.03 -0.61
C LEU A 75 -3.68 5.65 -0.56
N ALA A 76 -4.24 4.72 0.22
CA ALA A 76 -3.71 3.37 0.29
C ALA A 76 -3.79 2.65 -1.06
N LEU A 77 -4.84 2.86 -1.84
CA LEU A 77 -4.98 2.31 -3.19
C LEU A 77 -3.85 2.81 -4.10
N GLU A 78 -3.58 4.12 -4.09
CA GLU A 78 -2.50 4.72 -4.89
C GLU A 78 -1.13 4.18 -4.48
N VAL A 79 -0.84 4.14 -3.17
CA VAL A 79 0.44 3.58 -2.66
C VAL A 79 0.59 2.12 -3.06
N MET A 80 -0.41 1.27 -2.80
CA MET A 80 -0.33 -0.17 -3.10
C MET A 80 -0.26 -0.44 -4.60
N GLY A 81 -0.98 0.35 -5.41
CA GLY A 81 -0.91 0.28 -6.88
C GLY A 81 0.49 0.59 -7.40
N HIS A 82 1.12 1.66 -6.91
CA HIS A 82 2.47 2.01 -7.30
C HIS A 82 3.52 1.00 -6.81
N VAL A 83 3.42 0.52 -5.55
CA VAL A 83 4.28 -0.54 -5.03
C VAL A 83 4.15 -1.80 -5.87
N GLY A 84 2.92 -2.21 -6.19
CA GLY A 84 2.66 -3.37 -7.04
C GLY A 84 3.27 -3.22 -8.44
N SER A 85 3.19 -2.02 -9.03
CA SER A 85 3.79 -1.72 -10.33
C SER A 85 5.31 -1.85 -10.32
N VAL A 86 5.98 -1.31 -9.30
CA VAL A 86 7.45 -1.41 -9.13
C VAL A 86 7.85 -2.89 -8.95
N PHE A 87 7.19 -3.62 -8.06
CA PHE A 87 7.50 -5.03 -7.75
C PHE A 87 6.97 -6.03 -8.80
N ASN A 88 6.52 -5.55 -9.95
CA ASN A 88 6.23 -6.40 -11.10
C ASN A 88 7.41 -6.56 -12.07
N MET A 89 8.50 -5.82 -11.85
CA MET A 89 9.73 -5.93 -12.63
C MET A 89 10.54 -7.19 -12.27
N ASP A 90 11.60 -7.49 -13.02
CA ASP A 90 12.46 -8.66 -12.75
C ASP A 90 13.37 -8.45 -11.53
N HIS A 91 13.51 -9.50 -10.71
CA HIS A 91 14.29 -9.49 -9.47
C HIS A 91 15.48 -10.48 -9.54
N GLY A 92 15.91 -10.92 -10.73
CA GLY A 92 16.93 -11.96 -10.88
C GLY A 92 18.31 -11.57 -10.33
N ALA A 93 18.58 -10.27 -10.13
CA ALA A 93 19.85 -9.78 -9.61
C ALA A 93 19.96 -9.81 -8.07
N VAL A 94 18.86 -9.95 -7.33
CA VAL A 94 18.87 -9.96 -5.87
C VAL A 94 18.85 -11.38 -5.30
N THR A 95 19.44 -11.55 -4.12
CA THR A 95 19.44 -12.82 -3.36
C THR A 95 18.35 -12.85 -2.29
N TRP A 96 17.24 -12.16 -2.53
CA TRP A 96 16.14 -12.12 -1.57
C TRP A 96 15.48 -13.49 -1.42
N SER A 97 14.83 -13.73 -0.27
CA SER A 97 13.97 -14.91 -0.12
C SER A 97 12.83 -14.88 -1.14
N HIS A 98 12.83 -15.85 -2.07
CA HIS A 98 11.80 -15.98 -3.10
C HIS A 98 10.39 -16.13 -2.50
N ASP A 99 10.24 -16.95 -1.45
CA ASP A 99 8.95 -17.16 -0.78
C ASP A 99 8.42 -15.87 -0.14
N GLN A 100 9.29 -15.09 0.50
CA GLN A 100 8.89 -13.82 1.11
C GLN A 100 8.55 -12.76 0.06
N LEU A 101 9.30 -12.70 -1.04
CA LEU A 101 8.97 -11.82 -2.16
C LEU A 101 7.62 -12.21 -2.79
N ALA A 102 7.37 -13.50 -2.99
CA ALA A 102 6.09 -13.99 -3.51
C ALA A 102 4.93 -13.65 -2.59
N LEU A 103 5.10 -13.86 -1.27
CA LEU A 103 4.11 -13.51 -0.27
C LEU A 103 3.85 -11.99 -0.23
N PHE A 104 4.91 -11.17 -0.27
CA PHE A 104 4.79 -9.72 -0.33
C PHE A 104 3.97 -9.27 -1.55
N ARG A 105 4.30 -9.78 -2.74
CA ARG A 105 3.55 -9.47 -3.98
C ARG A 105 2.09 -9.90 -3.88
N ASN A 106 1.81 -11.07 -3.28
CA ASN A 106 0.44 -11.54 -3.07
C ASN A 106 -0.35 -10.64 -2.12
N ILE A 107 0.27 -10.21 -1.01
CA ILE A 107 -0.35 -9.28 -0.07
C ILE A 107 -0.64 -7.96 -0.76
N VAL A 108 0.34 -7.33 -1.41
CA VAL A 108 0.15 -6.07 -2.13
C VAL A 108 -0.99 -6.19 -3.14
N HIS A 109 -0.99 -7.23 -3.98
CA HIS A 109 -2.05 -7.46 -4.96
C HIS A 109 -3.44 -7.56 -4.33
N ARG A 110 -3.61 -8.39 -3.29
CA ARG A 110 -4.90 -8.56 -2.59
C ARG A 110 -5.37 -7.28 -1.90
N GLN A 111 -4.45 -6.50 -1.33
CA GLN A 111 -4.79 -5.21 -0.74
C GLN A 111 -5.32 -4.27 -1.83
N THR A 112 -4.64 -4.18 -2.98
CA THR A 112 -5.08 -3.37 -4.13
C THR A 112 -6.48 -3.76 -4.61
N GLU A 113 -6.77 -5.05 -4.76
CA GLU A 113 -8.12 -5.52 -5.17
C GLU A 113 -9.22 -5.09 -4.20
N LYS A 114 -8.99 -5.24 -2.88
CA LYS A 114 -9.96 -4.85 -1.86
C LYS A 114 -10.13 -3.34 -1.77
N LEU A 115 -9.05 -2.58 -1.91
CA LEU A 115 -9.08 -1.12 -1.92
C LEU A 115 -9.81 -0.60 -3.16
N GLN A 116 -9.53 -1.16 -4.33
CA GLN A 116 -10.23 -0.82 -5.57
C GLN A 116 -11.73 -1.04 -5.40
N ALA A 117 -12.15 -2.22 -4.93
CA ALA A 117 -13.56 -2.52 -4.71
C ALA A 117 -14.22 -1.63 -3.63
N CYS A 118 -13.46 -1.07 -2.69
CA CYS A 118 -13.97 -0.09 -1.73
C CYS A 118 -14.14 1.32 -2.32
N VAL A 119 -13.26 1.69 -3.25
CA VAL A 119 -13.21 3.03 -3.86
C VAL A 119 -14.10 3.15 -5.11
N SER A 120 -14.35 2.06 -5.85
CA SER A 120 -14.99 2.07 -7.18
C SER A 120 -16.36 2.78 -7.27
N ASP A 121 -17.07 2.95 -6.15
CA ASP A 121 -18.36 3.67 -6.12
C ASP A 121 -18.23 5.19 -5.85
N ARG A 122 -17.00 5.70 -5.70
CA ARG A 122 -16.70 7.10 -5.39
C ARG A 122 -16.25 7.82 -6.67
N ALA A 123 -16.65 9.08 -6.84
CA ALA A 123 -16.09 9.93 -7.90
C ALA A 123 -14.57 9.95 -7.75
N ALA A 124 -13.85 9.60 -8.82
CA ALA A 124 -12.39 9.47 -8.80
C ALA A 124 -11.75 10.78 -8.30
N PRO A 125 -11.14 10.80 -7.10
CA PRO A 125 -10.35 11.92 -6.67
C PRO A 125 -9.11 12.02 -7.57
N GLY A 126 -8.55 13.23 -7.71
CA GLY A 126 -7.32 13.43 -8.48
C GLY A 126 -6.17 12.62 -7.90
N THR A 127 -5.38 11.97 -8.76
CA THR A 127 -4.16 11.25 -8.40
C THR A 127 -3.17 12.18 -7.69
N ASN A 128 -2.54 11.71 -6.60
CA ASN A 128 -1.48 12.46 -5.94
C ASN A 128 -0.25 12.53 -6.87
N ALA A 129 -0.10 13.64 -7.60
CA ALA A 129 0.95 13.81 -8.61
C ALA A 129 2.38 13.71 -8.01
N ALA A 130 2.56 14.11 -6.75
CA ALA A 130 3.84 13.99 -6.06
C ALA A 130 4.19 12.53 -5.77
N LEU A 131 3.19 11.74 -5.34
CA LEU A 131 3.32 10.29 -5.14
C LEU A 131 3.65 9.57 -6.45
N ALA A 132 2.92 9.90 -7.52
CA ALA A 132 3.17 9.35 -8.84
C ALA A 132 4.60 9.68 -9.34
N SER A 133 5.04 10.94 -9.21
CA SER A 133 6.40 11.35 -9.58
C SER A 133 7.47 10.66 -8.75
N TYR A 134 7.23 10.46 -7.45
CA TYR A 134 8.15 9.72 -6.57
C TYR A 134 8.33 8.28 -7.04
N PHE A 135 7.25 7.53 -7.30
CA PHE A 135 7.36 6.16 -7.78
C PHE A 135 7.92 6.04 -9.19
N GLN A 136 7.66 7.01 -10.06
CA GLN A 136 8.34 7.09 -11.37
C GLN A 136 9.86 7.22 -11.21
N LYS A 137 10.36 7.99 -10.24
CA LYS A 137 11.80 8.07 -9.94
C LYS A 137 12.35 6.74 -9.46
N LEU A 138 11.60 5.99 -8.64
CA LEU A 138 12.03 4.65 -8.20
C LEU A 138 12.15 3.68 -9.39
N SER A 139 11.17 3.66 -10.29
CA SER A 139 11.26 2.88 -11.52
C SER A 139 12.41 3.35 -12.42
N GLY A 140 12.68 4.65 -12.46
CA GLY A 140 13.85 5.24 -13.13
C GLY A 140 15.17 4.67 -12.61
N ILE A 141 15.36 4.60 -11.28
CA ILE A 141 16.56 4.01 -10.66
C ILE A 141 16.77 2.57 -11.11
N LEU A 142 15.70 1.77 -11.16
CA LEU A 142 15.77 0.38 -11.62
C LEU A 142 16.22 0.32 -13.09
N ASN A 143 15.59 1.11 -13.96
CA ASN A 143 15.92 1.12 -15.39
C ASN A 143 17.34 1.62 -15.65
N ASP A 144 17.73 2.75 -15.06
CA ASP A 144 19.03 3.41 -15.28
C ASP A 144 20.19 2.53 -14.79
N LYS A 145 19.96 1.69 -13.79
CA LYS A 145 20.96 0.79 -13.20
C LYS A 145 20.79 -0.68 -13.63
N GLY A 146 20.02 -0.93 -14.69
CA GLY A 146 19.87 -2.25 -15.30
C GLY A 146 19.37 -3.33 -14.34
N LEU A 147 18.43 -2.98 -13.46
CA LEU A 147 17.85 -3.88 -12.44
C LEU A 147 18.89 -4.53 -11.53
N SER A 148 20.06 -3.90 -11.34
CA SER A 148 21.13 -4.44 -10.50
C SER A 148 20.68 -4.66 -9.05
N ALA A 149 21.41 -5.53 -8.34
CA ALA A 149 21.16 -5.80 -6.93
C ALA A 149 21.11 -4.52 -6.08
N CYS A 150 22.05 -3.59 -6.30
CA CYS A 150 22.06 -2.33 -5.58
C CYS A 150 20.89 -1.40 -5.92
N ALA A 151 20.43 -1.37 -7.17
CA ALA A 151 19.24 -0.62 -7.55
C ALA A 151 17.99 -1.13 -6.80
N TRP A 152 17.82 -2.45 -6.74
CA TRP A 152 16.74 -3.09 -6.01
C TRP A 152 16.83 -2.85 -4.50
N GLU A 153 18.01 -2.89 -3.91
CA GLU A 153 18.20 -2.60 -2.49
C GLU A 153 17.84 -1.15 -2.14
N ILE A 154 18.14 -0.20 -3.03
CA ILE A 154 17.73 1.21 -2.89
C ILE A 154 16.21 1.32 -2.94
N VAL A 155 15.58 0.73 -3.96
CA VAL A 155 14.13 0.77 -4.13
C VAL A 155 13.39 0.05 -3.00
N ARG A 156 13.86 -1.12 -2.56
CA ARG A 156 13.33 -1.82 -1.38
C ARG A 156 13.39 -0.94 -0.14
N ASN A 157 14.49 -0.20 0.06
CA ASN A 157 14.64 0.68 1.21
C ASN A 157 13.71 1.91 1.17
N GLU A 158 13.49 2.49 -0.02
CA GLU A 158 12.53 3.59 -0.21
C GLU A 158 11.08 3.10 -0.05
N VAL A 159 10.72 1.95 -0.63
CA VAL A 159 9.38 1.36 -0.48
C VAL A 159 9.10 0.94 0.96
N HIS A 160 10.09 0.36 1.66
CA HIS A 160 9.98 0.07 3.08
C HIS A 160 9.67 1.34 3.89
N HIS A 161 10.34 2.45 3.58
CA HIS A 161 10.05 3.73 4.22
C HIS A 161 8.66 4.26 3.87
N THR A 162 8.22 4.16 2.60
CA THR A 162 6.85 4.51 2.19
C THR A 162 5.81 3.75 3.00
N LEU A 163 5.96 2.44 3.17
CA LEU A 163 4.99 1.61 3.92
C LEU A 163 5.03 1.89 5.43
N LEU A 164 6.18 2.27 5.99
CA LEU A 164 6.26 2.78 7.36
C LEU A 164 5.50 4.10 7.54
N GLN A 165 5.66 5.04 6.60
CA GLN A 165 4.91 6.30 6.65
C GLN A 165 3.41 6.07 6.46
N LEU A 166 3.04 5.10 5.61
CA LEU A 166 1.64 4.71 5.45
C LEU A 166 1.10 4.13 6.76
N GLN A 167 1.87 3.32 7.48
CA GLN A 167 1.47 2.81 8.78
C GLN A 167 1.20 3.94 9.77
N VAL A 168 2.11 4.91 9.87
CA VAL A 168 1.95 6.08 10.75
C VAL A 168 0.66 6.84 10.41
N PHE A 169 0.40 7.04 9.12
CA PHE A 169 -0.86 7.63 8.66
C PHE A 169 -2.08 6.78 9.05
N LEU A 170 -2.05 5.46 8.83
CA LEU A 170 -3.17 4.58 9.18
C LEU A 170 -3.48 4.58 10.68
N ASP A 171 -2.44 4.64 11.52
CA ASP A 171 -2.60 4.66 12.98
C ASP A 171 -3.15 6.00 13.49
N SER A 172 -2.81 7.13 12.85
CA SER A 172 -3.42 8.43 13.19
C SER A 172 -4.92 8.46 12.88
N ARG A 173 -5.37 7.75 11.83
CA ARG A 173 -6.80 7.66 11.44
C ARG A 173 -7.65 6.74 12.32
N LYS A 174 -7.03 5.86 13.12
CA LYS A 174 -7.75 5.05 14.12
C LYS A 174 -8.08 5.84 15.39
N SER A 175 -7.35 6.95 15.62
CA SER A 175 -7.43 7.76 16.84
C SER A 175 -8.31 9.00 16.69
N ALA A 176 -8.89 9.22 15.51
CA ALA A 176 -9.77 10.33 15.14
C ALA A 176 -11.21 9.83 14.96
#